data_AF-X7ZXJ6-F1
#
_entry.id   AF-X7ZXJ6-F1
#
_cell.length_a   1.000
_cell.length_b   1.000
_cell.length_c   1.000
_cell.angle_alpha   90.00
_cell.angle_beta   90.00
_cell.angle_gamma   90.00
#
_symmetry.space_group_name_H-M   'P 1'
#
loop_
_entity.id
_entity.type
_entity.pdbx_description
1 polymer ?
#
loop_
_entity_poly.entity_id
_entity_poly.type
_entity_poly.pdbx_seq_one_letter_code
_entity_poly.pdbx_strand_id
1 'polypeptide(L)'
;MTSAWTEAAMFRGFEIILQGKDPQAGLVVTPRICGICGGSHLYKSAYALDTAWRTHVPPNATLVRNICQAAETLQSIPRYFYALFAIDLTNKNYAKSPLYAEAVRRFAPYVGTSYQPGVVLSGKPVEVYAIFGGQWPHSSFMVPGG
;
A
#
# COMPACT_ATOMS: atom_id res chain seq x y z
N MET A 1 10.83 0.64 29.67
CA MET A 1 9.47 1.20 29.53
C MET A 1 8.60 0.56 30.60
N THR A 2 7.97 1.35 31.47
CA THR A 2 7.04 0.86 32.51
C THR A 2 5.57 0.99 32.10
N SER A 3 5.27 1.78 31.07
CA SER A 3 3.96 1.89 30.42
C SER A 3 4.12 2.42 28.98
N ALA A 4 3.10 2.20 28.13
CA ALA A 4 3.03 2.71 26.76
C ALA A 4 1.57 2.94 26.35
N TRP A 5 1.32 3.95 25.51
CA TRP A 5 0.00 4.27 24.93
C TRP A 5 0.16 4.59 23.44
N THR A 6 -0.84 4.26 22.63
CA THR A 6 -0.90 4.60 21.19
C THR A 6 -2.18 5.39 20.94
N GLU A 7 -2.08 6.51 20.23
CA GLU A 7 -3.21 7.38 19.89
C GLU A 7 -3.28 7.56 18.37
N ALA A 8 -4.49 7.48 17.82
CA ALA A 8 -4.78 7.83 16.43
C ALA A 8 -5.77 9.01 16.41
N ALA A 9 -5.23 10.22 16.23
CA ALA A 9 -6.01 11.46 16.39
C ALA A 9 -6.89 11.82 15.17
N MET A 10 -6.76 11.11 14.04
CA MET A 10 -7.50 11.41 12.81
C MET A 10 -8.66 10.43 12.60
N PHE A 11 -9.87 10.97 12.42
CA PHE A 11 -11.06 10.22 12.01
C PHE A 11 -11.63 10.77 10.70
N ARG A 12 -12.00 9.87 9.78
CA ARG A 12 -12.62 10.23 8.47
C ARG A 12 -14.01 9.62 8.26
N GLY A 13 -14.38 8.57 8.99
CA GLY A 13 -15.75 8.01 8.97
C GLY A 13 -16.23 7.39 7.66
N PHE A 14 -15.37 6.68 6.91
CA PHE A 14 -15.74 6.04 5.64
C PHE A 14 -16.94 5.10 5.72
N GLU A 15 -17.09 4.37 6.83
CA GLU A 15 -18.22 3.47 7.06
C GLU A 15 -19.54 4.24 7.18
N ILE A 16 -19.53 5.38 7.89
CA ILE A 16 -20.68 6.29 8.00
C ILE A 16 -21.00 6.88 6.63
N ILE A 17 -19.98 7.34 5.90
CA ILE A 17 -20.14 7.89 4.55
C ILE A 17 -20.84 6.88 3.63
N LEU A 18 -20.53 5.58 3.73
CA LEU A 18 -21.09 4.57 2.83
C LEU A 18 -22.51 4.11 3.18
N GLN A 19 -23.05 4.48 4.35
CA GLN A 19 -24.42 4.11 4.72
C GLN A 19 -25.45 4.67 3.74
N GLY A 20 -26.38 3.81 3.30
CA GLY A 20 -27.46 4.18 2.38
C GLY A 20 -27.03 4.50 0.95
N LYS A 21 -25.74 4.35 0.61
CA LYS A 21 -25.25 4.52 -0.76
C LYS A 21 -25.39 3.24 -1.57
N ASP A 22 -25.34 3.38 -2.90
CA ASP A 22 -25.19 2.24 -3.80
C ASP A 22 -23.96 1.41 -3.36
N PRO A 23 -24.06 0.08 -3.23
CA PRO A 23 -22.95 -0.76 -2.81
C PRO A 23 -21.67 -0.59 -3.65
N GLN A 24 -21.81 -0.26 -4.95
CA GLN A 24 -20.69 0.00 -5.86
C GLN A 24 -19.96 1.30 -5.55
N ALA A 25 -20.57 2.24 -4.82
CA ALA A 25 -19.87 3.43 -4.34
C ALA A 25 -18.61 3.07 -3.53
N GLY A 26 -18.62 1.89 -2.89
CA GLY A 26 -17.45 1.34 -2.19
C GLY A 26 -16.22 1.17 -3.09
N LEU A 27 -16.41 0.84 -4.38
CA LEU A 27 -15.31 0.65 -5.34
C LEU A 27 -14.54 1.95 -5.58
N VAL A 28 -15.23 3.09 -5.50
CA VAL A 28 -14.61 4.42 -5.66
C VAL A 28 -14.15 4.95 -4.31
N VAL A 29 -14.94 4.77 -3.25
CA VAL A 29 -14.70 5.44 -1.97
C VAL A 29 -13.64 4.72 -1.13
N THR A 30 -13.69 3.39 -1.05
CA THR A 30 -12.78 2.64 -0.16
C THR A 30 -11.30 2.73 -0.56
N PRO A 31 -10.90 2.82 -1.85
CA PRO A 31 -9.49 3.04 -2.20
C PRO A 31 -8.92 4.35 -1.65
N ARG A 32 -9.75 5.33 -1.29
CA ARG A 32 -9.32 6.61 -0.70
C ARG A 32 -9.14 6.52 0.83
N ILE A 33 -9.40 5.36 1.44
CA ILE A 33 -9.02 5.11 2.83
C ILE A 33 -7.50 5.20 2.96
N CYS A 34 -6.73 4.72 1.99
CA CYS A 34 -5.27 4.76 2.08
C CYS A 34 -4.62 4.98 0.71
N GLY A 35 -3.65 5.90 0.64
CA GLY A 35 -2.91 6.20 -0.59
C GLY A 35 -1.81 5.19 -0.94
N ILE A 36 -1.41 4.31 -0.01
CA ILE A 36 -0.38 3.29 -0.25
C ILE A 36 -0.97 1.90 -0.57
N CYS A 37 -2.07 1.53 0.08
CA CYS A 37 -2.76 0.25 -0.10
C CYS A 37 -4.17 0.41 -0.67
N GLY A 38 -4.38 1.44 -1.50
CA GLY A 38 -5.67 1.73 -2.11
C GLY A 38 -6.16 0.61 -3.03
N GLY A 39 -5.26 -0.10 -3.72
CA GLY A 39 -5.58 -1.27 -4.52
C GLY A 39 -6.09 -2.44 -3.68
N SER A 40 -5.52 -2.66 -2.50
CA SER A 40 -6.02 -3.65 -1.53
C SER A 40 -7.46 -3.33 -1.08
N HIS A 41 -7.77 -2.05 -0.82
CA HIS A 41 -9.13 -1.63 -0.50
C HIS A 41 -10.09 -1.83 -1.68
N LEU A 42 -9.68 -1.48 -2.91
CA LEU A 42 -10.46 -1.75 -4.12
C LEU A 42 -10.76 -3.25 -4.27
N TYR A 43 -9.72 -4.08 -4.15
CA TYR A 43 -9.81 -5.53 -4.26
C TYR A 43 -10.83 -6.10 -3.27
N LYS A 44 -10.79 -5.66 -2.02
CA LYS A 44 -11.74 -6.13 -1.00
C LYS A 44 -13.15 -5.56 -1.21
N SER A 45 -13.29 -4.35 -1.72
CA SER A 45 -14.60 -3.82 -2.10
C SER A 45 -15.24 -4.62 -3.23
N ALA A 46 -14.48 -4.94 -4.29
CA ALA A 46 -14.96 -5.76 -5.40
C ALA A 46 -15.29 -7.19 -4.92
N TYR A 47 -14.40 -7.80 -4.14
CA TYR A 47 -14.60 -9.14 -3.58
C TYR A 47 -15.85 -9.24 -2.68
N ALA A 48 -16.12 -8.22 -1.87
CA ALA A 48 -17.29 -8.18 -1.00
C ALA A 48 -18.59 -8.17 -1.83
N LEU A 49 -18.62 -7.39 -2.91
CA LEU A 49 -19.74 -7.35 -3.84
C LEU A 49 -19.87 -8.64 -4.65
N ASP A 50 -18.76 -9.23 -5.09
CA ASP A 50 -18.76 -10.54 -5.75
C ASP A 50 -19.42 -11.61 -4.87
N THR A 51 -19.07 -11.61 -3.59
CA THR A 51 -19.65 -12.53 -2.59
C THR A 51 -21.12 -12.25 -2.36
N ALA A 52 -21.50 -10.98 -2.15
CA ALA A 52 -22.88 -10.59 -1.85
C ALA A 52 -23.83 -10.86 -3.02
N TRP A 53 -23.37 -10.61 -4.25
CA TRP A 53 -24.17 -10.78 -5.47
C TRP A 53 -23.99 -12.14 -6.12
N ARG A 54 -23.08 -12.98 -5.59
CA ARG A 54 -22.75 -14.32 -6.13
C ARG A 54 -22.34 -14.24 -7.60
N THR A 55 -21.53 -13.25 -7.95
CA THR A 55 -21.05 -13.08 -9.33
C THR A 55 -20.12 -14.22 -9.72
N HIS A 56 -20.07 -14.51 -11.02
CA HIS A 56 -19.01 -15.34 -11.58
C HIS A 56 -17.83 -14.46 -11.97
N VAL A 57 -16.67 -14.67 -11.36
CA VAL A 57 -15.42 -13.97 -11.70
C VAL A 57 -14.60 -14.87 -12.64
N PRO A 58 -14.39 -14.47 -13.91
CA PRO A 58 -13.60 -15.26 -14.85
C PRO A 58 -12.16 -15.47 -14.36
N PRO A 59 -11.51 -16.61 -14.68
CA PRO A 59 -10.13 -16.87 -14.25
C PRO A 59 -9.15 -15.75 -14.61
N ASN A 60 -9.30 -15.13 -15.79
CA ASN A 60 -8.45 -14.02 -16.21
C ASN A 60 -8.61 -12.77 -15.32
N ALA A 61 -9.81 -12.48 -14.84
CA ALA A 61 -10.02 -11.36 -13.91
C ALA A 61 -9.31 -11.62 -12.58
N THR A 62 -9.39 -12.86 -12.06
CA THR A 62 -8.64 -13.28 -10.86
C THR A 62 -7.13 -13.12 -11.06
N LEU A 63 -6.60 -13.53 -12.22
CA LEU A 63 -5.17 -13.38 -12.54
C LEU A 63 -4.75 -11.90 -12.56
N VAL A 64 -5.51 -11.04 -13.24
CA VAL A 64 -5.19 -9.59 -13.30
C VAL A 64 -5.26 -8.95 -11.92
N ARG A 65 -6.30 -9.26 -11.12
CA ARG A 65 -6.42 -8.79 -9.73
C ARG A 65 -5.22 -9.22 -8.89
N ASN A 66 -4.77 -10.47 -9.01
CA ASN A 66 -3.61 -11.00 -8.30
C ASN A 66 -2.29 -10.34 -8.73
N ILE A 67 -2.09 -10.12 -10.03
CA ILE A 67 -0.90 -9.42 -10.55
C ILE A 67 -0.82 -8.00 -9.96
N CYS A 68 -1.95 -7.28 -9.95
CA CYS A 68 -1.99 -5.94 -9.39
C CYS A 68 -1.75 -5.93 -7.88
N GLN A 69 -2.31 -6.89 -7.14
CA GLN A 69 -2.08 -7.01 -5.70
C GLN A 69 -0.61 -7.33 -5.36
N ALA A 70 0.02 -8.20 -6.17
CA ALA A 70 1.44 -8.49 -6.06
C ALA A 70 2.29 -7.25 -6.37
N ALA A 71 1.95 -6.49 -7.42
CA ALA A 71 2.62 -5.26 -7.77
C ALA A 71 2.53 -4.20 -6.65
N GLU A 72 1.35 -4.00 -6.04
CA GLU A 72 1.18 -3.11 -4.88
C GLU A 72 2.05 -3.56 -3.69
N THR A 73 2.11 -4.86 -3.43
CA THR A 73 2.97 -5.42 -2.37
C THR A 73 4.45 -5.17 -2.63
N LEU A 74 4.91 -5.43 -3.86
CA LEU A 74 6.29 -5.21 -4.30
C LEU A 74 6.68 -3.73 -4.30
N GLN A 75 5.73 -2.82 -4.50
CA GLN A 75 5.93 -1.38 -4.35
C GLN A 75 6.03 -1.00 -2.86
N SER A 76 5.11 -1.49 -2.05
CA SER A 76 4.92 -1.07 -0.66
C SER A 76 6.09 -1.50 0.25
N ILE A 77 6.56 -2.74 0.13
CA ILE A 77 7.60 -3.29 1.02
C ILE A 77 8.92 -2.50 0.93
N PRO A 78 9.52 -2.28 -0.27
CA PRO A 78 10.76 -1.51 -0.37
C PRO A 78 10.55 -0.06 0.04
N ARG A 79 9.39 0.54 -0.25
CA ARG A 79 9.12 1.92 0.15
C ARG A 79 9.04 2.05 1.67
N TYR A 80 8.33 1.15 2.34
CA TYR A 80 8.33 1.06 3.80
C TYR A 80 9.75 0.89 4.34
N PHE A 81 10.49 -0.10 3.82
CA PHE A 81 11.82 -0.41 4.34
C PHE A 81 12.79 0.76 4.14
N TYR A 82 12.98 1.24 2.91
CA TYR A 82 14.01 2.23 2.61
C TYR A 82 13.61 3.66 2.98
N ALA A 83 12.32 4.03 2.87
CA ALA A 83 11.89 5.40 3.12
C ALA A 83 11.44 5.66 4.57
N LEU A 84 10.99 4.63 5.30
CA LEU A 84 10.39 4.81 6.63
C LEU A 84 11.17 4.07 7.73
N PHE A 85 11.42 2.77 7.56
CA PHE A 85 12.01 1.96 8.64
C PHE A 85 13.53 2.10 8.75
N ALA A 86 14.25 1.90 7.65
CA ALA A 86 15.71 1.81 7.66
C ALA A 86 16.39 3.15 7.99
N ILE A 87 15.71 4.27 7.75
CA ILE A 87 16.22 5.60 8.11
C ILE A 87 16.36 5.77 9.62
N ASP A 88 15.52 5.11 10.42
CA ASP A 88 15.60 5.16 11.89
C ASP A 88 16.88 4.49 12.40
N LEU A 89 17.41 3.50 11.67
CA LEU A 89 18.67 2.83 12.01
C LEU A 89 19.87 3.79 11.99
N THR A 90 19.72 4.97 11.38
CA THR A 90 20.74 6.02 11.33
C THR A 90 20.70 6.97 12.53
N ASN A 91 19.70 6.81 13.41
CA ASN A 91 19.56 7.62 14.62
C ASN A 91 20.76 7.43 15.57
N LYS A 92 21.29 8.53 16.11
CA LYS A 92 22.46 8.55 17.02
C LYS A 92 22.27 7.70 18.28
N ASN A 93 21.03 7.39 18.68
CA ASN A 93 20.76 6.45 19.77
C ASN A 93 21.38 5.07 19.51
N TYR A 94 21.57 4.70 18.24
CA TYR A 94 22.22 3.46 17.84
C TYR A 94 23.74 3.57 17.67
N ALA A 95 24.37 4.72 17.98
CA ALA A 95 25.79 4.97 17.73
C ALA A 95 26.76 3.98 18.40
N LYS A 96 26.33 3.31 19.48
CA LYS A 96 27.11 2.27 20.16
C LYS A 96 27.06 0.90 19.46
N SER A 97 26.18 0.73 18.47
CA SER A 97 26.09 -0.51 17.70
C SER A 97 27.29 -0.66 16.77
N PRO A 98 27.90 -1.84 16.67
CA PRO A 98 28.98 -2.09 15.69
C PRO A 98 28.50 -1.93 14.24
N LEU A 99 27.19 -1.99 13.99
CA LEU A 99 26.59 -1.83 12.66
C LEU A 99 26.22 -0.38 12.34
N TYR A 100 26.40 0.57 13.27
CA TYR A 100 25.90 1.93 13.09
C TYR A 100 26.49 2.64 11.87
N ALA A 101 27.82 2.57 11.70
CA ALA A 101 28.49 3.19 10.56
C ALA A 101 27.98 2.61 9.22
N GLU A 102 27.72 1.30 9.17
CA GLU A 102 27.17 0.64 7.99
C GLU A 102 25.71 1.02 7.73
N ALA A 103 24.90 1.13 8.78
CA ALA A 103 23.52 1.58 8.68
C ALA A 103 23.44 3.02 8.15
N VAL A 104 24.28 3.93 8.67
CA VAL A 104 24.38 5.31 8.17
C VAL A 104 24.83 5.32 6.71
N ARG A 105 25.88 4.57 6.37
CA ARG A 105 26.39 4.48 4.99
C ARG A 105 25.32 4.02 4.00
N ARG A 106 24.46 3.07 4.38
CA ARG A 106 23.42 2.52 3.49
C ARG A 106 22.13 3.33 3.47
N PHE A 107 21.64 3.72 4.63
CA PHE A 107 20.24 4.12 4.80
C PHE A 107 20.05 5.59 5.17
N ALA A 108 21.12 6.37 5.32
CA ALA A 108 21.00 7.80 5.57
C ALA A 108 20.14 8.45 4.46
N PRO A 109 19.11 9.24 4.81
CA PRO A 109 18.26 9.89 3.82
C PRO A 109 19.09 10.71 2.83
N TYR A 110 18.77 10.57 1.55
CA TYR A 110 19.40 11.26 0.41
C TYR A 110 20.88 10.92 0.10
N VAL A 111 21.69 10.55 1.10
CA VAL A 111 23.14 10.31 0.93
C VAL A 111 23.55 8.84 1.07
N GLY A 112 22.68 8.01 1.64
CA GLY A 112 22.94 6.59 1.85
C GLY A 112 22.94 5.81 0.54
N THR A 113 23.89 4.87 0.39
CA THR A 113 24.10 4.12 -0.85
C THR A 113 22.91 3.27 -1.28
N SER A 114 22.01 2.94 -0.35
CA SER A 114 20.85 2.07 -0.60
C SER A 114 19.52 2.80 -0.47
N TYR A 115 19.48 3.98 0.18
CA TYR A 115 18.25 4.77 0.36
C TYR A 115 17.61 5.14 -0.99
N GLN A 116 18.31 5.93 -1.81
CA GLN A 116 17.75 6.45 -3.06
C GLN A 116 17.43 5.33 -4.06
N PRO A 117 18.31 4.35 -4.32
CA PRO A 117 17.98 3.22 -5.19
C PRO A 117 16.76 2.45 -4.69
N GLY A 118 16.66 2.18 -3.39
CA GLY A 118 15.53 1.46 -2.80
C GLY A 118 14.19 2.19 -2.97
N VAL A 119 14.17 3.50 -2.73
CA VAL A 119 12.97 4.33 -2.91
C VAL A 119 12.59 4.46 -4.39
N VAL A 120 13.55 4.70 -5.28
CA VAL A 120 13.27 4.88 -6.72
C VAL A 120 12.81 3.55 -7.36
N LEU A 121 13.50 2.44 -7.07
CA LEU A 121 13.13 1.12 -7.59
C LEU A 121 11.76 0.66 -7.10
N SER A 122 11.33 1.10 -5.91
CA SER A 122 9.96 0.85 -5.43
C SER A 122 8.88 1.38 -6.36
N GLY A 123 9.19 2.34 -7.25
CA GLY A 123 8.27 2.85 -8.25
C GLY A 123 8.03 1.89 -9.43
N LYS A 124 8.93 0.94 -9.71
CA LYS A 124 8.81 0.07 -10.89
C LYS A 124 7.59 -0.85 -10.88
N PRO A 125 7.22 -1.50 -9.77
CA PRO A 125 5.98 -2.28 -9.72
C PRO A 125 4.72 -1.44 -9.98
N VAL A 126 4.75 -0.13 -9.72
CA VAL A 126 3.63 0.78 -10.05
C VAL A 126 3.36 0.83 -11.54
N GLU A 127 4.40 0.77 -12.38
CA GLU A 127 4.26 0.74 -13.84
C GLU A 127 3.49 -0.52 -14.29
N VAL A 128 3.80 -1.68 -13.69
CA VAL A 128 3.07 -2.93 -13.93
C VAL A 128 1.62 -2.82 -13.47
N TYR A 129 1.39 -2.24 -12.28
CA TYR A 129 0.04 -2.00 -11.79
C TYR A 129 -0.74 -1.09 -12.76
N ALA A 130 -0.12 -0.03 -13.27
CA ALA A 130 -0.78 0.94 -14.16
C ALA A 130 -1.14 0.34 -15.53
N ILE A 131 -0.39 -0.64 -16.04
CA ILE A 131 -0.73 -1.34 -17.30
C ILE A 131 -2.12 -1.99 -17.22
N PHE A 132 -2.45 -2.61 -16.08
CA PHE A 132 -3.72 -3.30 -15.89
C PHE A 132 -4.78 -2.42 -15.21
N GLY A 133 -4.35 -1.63 -14.23
CA GLY A 133 -5.20 -0.80 -13.38
C GLY A 133 -5.44 0.62 -13.89
N GLY A 134 -4.82 1.00 -15.00
CA GLY A 134 -4.88 2.33 -15.61
C GLY A 134 -4.04 3.38 -14.88
N GLN A 135 -4.09 3.41 -13.55
CA GLN A 135 -3.31 4.33 -12.72
C GLN A 135 -3.03 3.75 -11.34
N TRP A 136 -2.06 4.35 -10.65
CA TRP A 136 -1.86 4.18 -9.23
C TRP A 136 -1.24 5.47 -8.65
N PRO A 137 -1.67 5.94 -7.47
CA PRO A 137 -2.69 5.35 -6.59
C PRO A 137 -4.12 5.49 -7.12
N HIS A 138 -5.06 4.77 -6.50
CA HIS A 138 -6.51 4.86 -6.73
C HIS A 138 -6.99 4.50 -8.15
N SER A 139 -6.71 3.27 -8.59
CA SER A 139 -7.33 2.69 -9.79
C SER A 139 -8.83 2.46 -9.64
N SER A 140 -9.48 2.03 -10.73
CA SER A 140 -10.93 1.72 -10.75
C SER A 140 -11.25 0.53 -11.65
N PHE A 141 -10.28 -0.35 -11.88
CA PHE A 141 -10.40 -1.42 -12.88
C PHE A 141 -11.09 -2.70 -12.38
N MET A 142 -11.23 -2.88 -11.06
CA MET A 142 -11.89 -4.05 -10.48
C MET A 142 -13.37 -3.72 -10.21
N VAL A 143 -14.28 -4.45 -10.83
CA VAL A 143 -15.73 -4.33 -10.58
C VAL A 143 -16.33 -5.70 -10.29
N PRO A 144 -17.54 -5.80 -9.73
CA PRO A 144 -18.16 -7.09 -9.46
C PRO A 144 -18.34 -7.91 -10.75
N GLY A 145 -17.89 -9.16 -10.74
CA GLY A 145 -17.85 -10.07 -11.89
C GLY A 145 -16.57 -9.99 -12.72
N GLY A 146 -15.65 -9.07 -12.43
CA GLY A 146 -14.37 -8.96 -13.13
C GLY A 146 -13.61 -7.69 -12.78
#